data_AF-A0A956N3Q2-F1
#
_entry.id   AF-A0A956N3Q2-F1
#
_cell.length_a   1.000
_cell.length_b   1.000
_cell.length_c   1.000
_cell.angle_alpha   90.00
_cell.angle_beta   90.00
_cell.angle_gamma   90.00
#
_symmetry.space_group_name_H-M   'P 1'
#
loop_
_entity.id
_entity.type
_entity.pdbx_description
1 polymer ?
#
loop_
_entity_poly.entity_id
_entity_poly.type
_entity_poly.pdbx_seq_one_letter_code
_entity_poly.pdbx_strand_id
1 'polypeptide(L)'
;IYEENLSANQTVLKASEQLPGKALVAILTYGELTIQWRAVLRDSSHYLRTEMKISTSKNIQMKSITPMLYKIKDYFGNTKPLVIGNTRGAVIASNHIFAGLETPLGINSVKSTFNSNFDIYSWNKNSWQETVEAIPDSILKFGFKSSQILVSKGEVNIKASGILQFKFAYKSGQHRMNITGIDLVDETGNIVASDYHFGYAGKKSLQNIYTLNIKNSGRYTLRYFAENQTETINSKGKILIISDSDNNNNEIAIIPKEKSDSYTIISGKWNRNTILNTTDTFYVSSVIGMVATGQLRRSFLAYLERERAVPWRSFVLYNSWYELNINRYS
;
A
#
# COMPACT_ATOMS: atom_id res chain seq x y z
N ILE A 1 18.98 19.17 -7.16
CA ILE A 1 19.37 17.74 -7.20
C ILE A 1 20.63 17.67 -8.05
N TYR A 2 21.65 16.91 -7.64
CA TYR A 2 22.89 16.73 -8.40
C TYR A 2 23.31 15.26 -8.40
N GLU A 3 24.15 14.87 -9.35
CA GLU A 3 24.74 13.54 -9.41
C GLU A 3 26.07 13.50 -8.63
N GLU A 4 26.29 12.45 -7.87
CA GLU A 4 27.51 12.17 -7.11
C GLU A 4 28.10 10.84 -7.62
N ASN A 5 29.37 10.85 -8.03
CA ASN A 5 30.10 9.63 -8.34
C ASN A 5 30.59 8.99 -7.04
N LEU A 6 30.32 7.70 -6.87
CA LEU A 6 30.70 6.94 -5.69
C LEU A 6 31.94 6.12 -6.01
N SER A 7 33.02 6.37 -5.27
CA SER A 7 34.23 5.56 -5.38
C SER A 7 34.06 4.20 -4.70
N ALA A 8 34.76 3.21 -5.23
CA ALA A 8 34.99 1.94 -4.56
C ALA A 8 35.86 2.16 -3.31
N ASN A 9 35.47 1.55 -2.20
CA ASN A 9 36.26 1.57 -0.97
C ASN A 9 36.59 0.14 -0.53
N GLN A 10 37.81 -0.32 -0.79
CA GLN A 10 38.23 -1.70 -0.49
C GLN A 10 38.46 -1.98 1.00
N THR A 11 38.48 -0.94 1.86
CA THR A 11 38.77 -1.11 3.29
C THR A 11 37.51 -1.28 4.14
N VAL A 12 36.32 -1.06 3.58
CA VAL A 12 35.05 -1.25 4.31
C VAL A 12 34.55 -2.68 4.17
N LEU A 13 33.93 -3.18 5.23
CA LEU A 13 33.43 -4.56 5.29
C LEU A 13 32.20 -4.81 4.42
N LYS A 14 31.42 -3.75 4.16
CA LYS A 14 30.20 -3.86 3.36
C LYS A 14 30.57 -3.96 1.88
N ALA A 15 30.25 -5.10 1.27
CA ALA A 15 30.66 -5.40 -0.10
C ALA A 15 30.09 -4.42 -1.14
N SER A 16 28.89 -3.84 -0.93
CA SER A 16 28.36 -2.84 -1.86
C SER A 16 29.19 -1.56 -1.93
N GLU A 17 29.83 -1.15 -0.82
CA GLU A 17 30.68 0.04 -0.78
C GLU A 17 32.08 -0.20 -1.37
N GLN A 18 32.47 -1.46 -1.55
CA GLN A 18 33.69 -1.84 -2.28
C GLN A 18 33.56 -1.70 -3.80
N LEU A 19 32.34 -1.45 -4.30
CA LEU A 19 32.06 -1.23 -5.72
C LEU A 19 31.83 0.25 -5.98
N PRO A 20 32.22 0.77 -7.15
CA PRO A 20 31.86 2.12 -7.55
C PRO A 20 30.35 2.22 -7.81
N GLY A 21 29.87 3.43 -8.10
CA GLY A 21 28.48 3.63 -8.49
C GLY A 21 28.12 5.10 -8.61
N LYS A 22 26.81 5.38 -8.58
CA LYS A 22 26.27 6.74 -8.66
C LYS A 22 25.21 6.97 -7.60
N ALA A 23 25.10 8.22 -7.16
CA ALA A 23 23.98 8.68 -6.38
C ALA A 23 23.35 9.93 -6.99
N LEU A 24 22.02 10.03 -6.92
CA LEU A 24 21.33 11.31 -7.04
C LEU A 24 21.14 11.88 -5.65
N VAL A 25 21.57 13.12 -5.45
CA VAL A 25 21.56 13.79 -4.14
C VAL A 25 20.66 15.02 -4.18
N ALA A 26 19.82 15.14 -3.16
CA ALA A 26 18.97 16.30 -2.93
C ALA A 26 19.18 16.79 -1.50
N ILE A 27 19.37 18.10 -1.34
CA ILE A 27 19.32 18.76 -0.03
C ILE A 27 17.97 19.46 0.04
N LEU A 28 17.12 18.99 0.96
CA LEU A 28 15.76 19.47 1.15
C LEU A 28 15.71 20.18 2.51
N THR A 29 15.22 21.41 2.51
CA THR A 29 15.04 22.20 3.74
C THR A 29 13.58 22.54 3.93
N TYR A 30 13.11 22.48 5.18
CA TYR A 30 11.79 22.93 5.56
C TYR A 30 11.79 23.42 6.99
N GLY A 31 11.60 24.74 7.17
CA GLY A 31 11.83 25.39 8.46
C GLY A 31 13.25 25.14 8.95
N GLU A 32 13.35 24.54 10.14
CA GLU A 32 14.64 24.23 10.80
C GLU A 32 15.19 22.84 10.41
N LEU A 33 14.45 22.03 9.65
CA LEU A 33 14.88 20.70 9.22
C LEU A 33 15.71 20.77 7.93
N THR A 34 16.80 20.01 7.91
CA THR A 34 17.58 19.73 6.71
C THR A 34 17.64 18.23 6.47
N ILE A 35 17.30 17.80 5.27
CA ILE A 35 17.36 16.40 4.84
C ILE A 35 18.26 16.31 3.62
N GLN A 36 19.39 15.64 3.77
CA GLN A 36 20.15 15.17 2.62
C GLN A 36 19.59 13.80 2.23
N TRP A 37 18.88 13.76 1.10
CA TRP A 37 18.34 12.56 0.49
C TRP A 37 19.28 12.07 -0.62
N ARG A 38 19.51 10.76 -0.70
CA ARG A 38 20.30 10.12 -1.74
C ARG A 38 19.55 8.92 -2.31
N ALA A 39 19.49 8.79 -3.63
CA ALA A 39 19.18 7.54 -4.31
C ALA A 39 20.48 6.95 -4.85
N VAL A 40 20.92 5.84 -4.27
CA VAL A 40 22.21 5.19 -4.49
C VAL A 40 22.05 3.93 -5.32
N LEU A 41 22.77 3.86 -6.44
CA LEU A 41 22.91 2.67 -7.28
C LEU A 41 24.40 2.32 -7.38
N ARG A 42 24.80 1.20 -6.77
CA ARG A 42 26.16 0.66 -6.87
C ARG A 42 26.27 -0.23 -8.11
N ASP A 43 27.46 -0.32 -8.67
CA ASP A 43 27.69 -1.13 -9.87
C ASP A 43 27.34 -2.60 -9.64
N SER A 44 26.84 -3.24 -10.69
CA SER A 44 26.38 -4.64 -10.66
C SER A 44 25.26 -4.92 -9.64
N SER A 45 24.60 -3.91 -9.06
CA SER A 45 23.47 -4.11 -8.15
C SER A 45 22.14 -4.16 -8.93
N HIS A 46 21.20 -4.94 -8.41
CA HIS A 46 19.84 -5.05 -8.92
C HIS A 46 18.84 -4.30 -8.01
N TYR A 47 19.33 -3.33 -7.24
CA TYR A 47 18.54 -2.59 -6.26
C TYR A 47 19.02 -1.15 -6.14
N LEU A 48 18.09 -0.26 -5.79
CA LEU A 48 18.33 1.13 -5.42
C LEU A 48 18.20 1.26 -3.90
N ARG A 49 19.16 1.92 -3.26
CA ARG A 49 19.05 2.32 -1.86
C ARG A 49 18.70 3.79 -1.76
N THR A 50 17.67 4.10 -0.98
CA THR A 50 17.35 5.46 -0.58
C THR A 50 17.96 5.71 0.79
N GLU A 51 18.82 6.71 0.91
CA GLU A 51 19.46 7.12 2.16
C GLU A 51 19.03 8.53 2.54
N MET A 52 18.72 8.75 3.82
CA MET A 52 18.37 10.06 4.37
C MET A 52 19.25 10.35 5.58
N LYS A 53 19.95 11.49 5.51
CA LYS A 53 20.62 12.12 6.65
C LYS A 53 19.79 13.33 7.07
N ILE A 54 19.28 13.30 8.30
CA ILE A 54 18.31 14.27 8.81
C ILE A 54 18.94 15.00 9.99
N SER A 55 19.01 16.33 9.88
CA SER A 55 19.55 17.23 10.91
C SER A 55 18.63 18.43 11.09
N THR A 56 18.91 19.21 12.13
CA THR A 56 18.08 20.37 12.48
C THR A 56 18.92 21.49 13.07
N SER A 57 18.53 22.75 12.82
CA SER A 57 19.11 23.94 13.45
C SER A 57 18.52 24.26 14.83
N LYS A 58 17.39 23.64 15.21
CA LYS A 58 16.78 23.73 16.54
C LYS A 58 16.25 22.39 17.02
N ASN A 59 16.05 22.23 18.33
CA ASN A 59 15.43 21.02 18.86
C ASN A 59 14.00 20.89 18.33
N ILE A 60 13.70 19.77 17.65
CA ILE A 60 12.39 19.50 17.06
C ILE A 60 11.84 18.20 17.62
N GLN A 61 10.59 18.24 18.07
CA GLN A 61 9.88 17.02 18.43
C GLN A 61 9.49 16.25 17.17
N MET A 62 10.04 15.05 17.04
CA MET A 62 9.74 14.12 15.96
C MET A 62 8.73 13.08 16.44
N LYS A 63 7.73 12.78 15.60
CA LYS A 63 6.75 11.71 15.81
C LYS A 63 7.04 10.50 14.92
N SER A 64 7.25 10.76 13.63
CA SER A 64 7.55 9.73 12.65
C SER A 64 8.18 10.29 11.40
N ILE A 65 8.85 9.42 10.64
CA ILE A 65 9.46 9.73 9.34
C ILE A 65 9.00 8.66 8.36
N THR A 66 8.76 9.03 7.10
CA THR A 66 8.41 8.08 6.02
C THR A 66 9.45 8.17 4.90
N PRO A 67 10.62 7.50 5.04
CA PRO A 67 11.70 7.59 4.04
C PRO A 67 11.41 6.86 2.74
N MET A 68 10.49 5.90 2.78
CA MET A 68 10.10 5.07 1.64
C MET A 68 8.64 5.36 1.28
N LEU A 69 8.41 5.81 0.06
CA LEU A 69 7.08 5.96 -0.54
C LEU A 69 7.19 5.80 -2.05
N TYR A 70 6.80 4.62 -2.56
CA TYR A 70 6.86 4.32 -3.98
C TYR A 70 5.48 3.96 -4.53
N LYS A 71 5.15 4.47 -5.71
CA LYS A 71 4.00 4.04 -6.50
C LYS A 71 4.48 2.98 -7.48
N ILE A 72 4.08 1.74 -7.25
CA ILE A 72 4.43 0.60 -8.12
C ILE A 72 3.26 0.36 -9.05
N LYS A 73 3.46 0.52 -10.36
CA LYS A 73 2.43 0.17 -11.34
C LYS A 73 2.16 -1.33 -11.27
N ASP A 74 0.89 -1.71 -11.16
CA ASP A 74 0.48 -3.10 -11.20
C ASP A 74 0.60 -3.56 -12.68
N TYR A 75 1.55 -4.47 -12.96
CA TYR A 75 1.75 -5.03 -14.29
C TYR A 75 1.20 -6.47 -14.39
N PHE A 76 0.72 -6.84 -15.59
CA PHE A 76 0.31 -8.20 -15.91
C PHE A 76 1.50 -9.18 -15.78
N GLY A 77 1.30 -10.31 -15.08
CA GLY A 77 2.37 -11.28 -14.78
C GLY A 77 3.11 -11.05 -13.46
N ASN A 78 2.82 -9.94 -12.75
CA ASN A 78 3.42 -9.62 -11.47
C ASN A 78 2.46 -9.96 -10.33
N THR A 79 2.94 -10.68 -9.32
CA THR A 79 2.27 -10.76 -8.03
C THR A 79 2.32 -9.38 -7.39
N LYS A 80 1.27 -9.03 -6.64
CA LYS A 80 1.23 -7.75 -5.95
C LYS A 80 2.27 -7.75 -4.82
N PRO A 81 2.94 -6.62 -4.54
CA PRO A 81 3.78 -6.50 -3.37
C PRO A 81 2.97 -6.80 -2.11
N LEU A 82 3.49 -7.66 -1.24
CA LEU A 82 2.89 -8.01 0.06
C LEU A 82 3.92 -7.82 1.15
N VAL A 83 3.47 -7.53 2.37
CA VAL A 83 4.35 -7.61 3.55
C VAL A 83 4.57 -9.10 3.88
N ILE A 84 5.83 -9.52 3.87
CA ILE A 84 6.28 -10.90 4.11
C ILE A 84 6.72 -11.03 5.57
N GLY A 85 5.80 -11.51 6.41
CA GLY A 85 5.99 -11.70 7.85
C GLY A 85 5.02 -10.87 8.69
N ASN A 86 5.00 -11.13 10.00
CA ASN A 86 4.11 -10.47 10.97
C ASN A 86 4.85 -9.59 11.99
N THR A 87 6.18 -9.47 11.86
CA THR A 87 7.03 -8.68 12.74
C THR A 87 7.29 -7.28 12.19
N ARG A 88 7.75 -6.36 13.05
CA ARG A 88 8.31 -5.07 12.58
C ARG A 88 9.55 -5.33 11.73
N GLY A 89 9.76 -4.47 10.73
CA GLY A 89 10.81 -4.64 9.74
C GLY A 89 10.53 -5.71 8.69
N ALA A 90 9.33 -6.33 8.67
CA ALA A 90 8.95 -7.29 7.64
C ALA A 90 9.15 -6.71 6.22
N VAL A 91 9.75 -7.50 5.34
CA VAL A 91 10.10 -7.10 3.98
C VAL A 91 8.83 -7.03 3.13
N ILE A 92 8.76 -6.09 2.20
CA ILE A 92 7.73 -6.10 1.16
C ILE A 92 8.28 -6.88 -0.04
N ALA A 93 7.53 -7.82 -0.59
CA ALA A 93 7.97 -8.55 -1.78
C ALA A 93 6.84 -8.96 -2.73
N SER A 94 7.22 -9.14 -3.99
CA SER A 94 6.48 -9.82 -5.04
C SER A 94 7.42 -10.74 -5.82
N ASN A 95 6.95 -11.35 -6.92
CA ASN A 95 7.79 -12.09 -7.86
C ASN A 95 8.68 -11.18 -8.74
N HIS A 96 8.58 -9.85 -8.64
CA HIS A 96 9.40 -8.89 -9.42
C HIS A 96 10.12 -7.84 -8.60
N ILE A 97 9.65 -7.54 -7.39
CA ILE A 97 10.33 -6.59 -6.52
C ILE A 97 10.47 -7.11 -5.10
N PHE A 98 11.46 -6.58 -4.39
CA PHE A 98 11.48 -6.54 -2.94
C PHE A 98 11.73 -5.10 -2.50
N ALA A 99 11.25 -4.72 -1.32
CA ALA A 99 11.45 -3.40 -0.76
C ALA A 99 11.36 -3.44 0.77
N GLY A 100 11.96 -2.45 1.42
CA GLY A 100 11.83 -2.33 2.86
C GLY A 100 12.60 -1.16 3.43
N LEU A 101 12.06 -0.59 4.50
CA LEU A 101 12.80 0.29 5.39
C LEU A 101 13.81 -0.55 6.18
N GLU A 102 15.08 -0.18 6.13
CA GLU A 102 16.20 -0.94 6.70
C GLU A 102 16.40 -0.63 8.20
N THR A 103 15.31 -0.35 8.92
CA THR A 103 15.33 -0.15 10.38
C THR A 103 14.53 -1.25 11.07
N PRO A 104 15.06 -1.88 12.15
CA PRO A 104 14.37 -2.96 12.85
C PRO A 104 12.97 -2.60 13.36
N LEU A 105 12.74 -1.33 13.67
CA LEU A 105 11.46 -0.81 14.15
C LEU A 105 10.61 -0.16 13.05
N GLY A 106 11.02 -0.33 11.78
CA GLY A 106 10.30 0.14 10.62
C GLY A 106 8.96 -0.56 10.45
N ILE A 107 7.94 0.20 10.08
CA ILE A 107 6.64 -0.30 9.68
C ILE A 107 6.59 -0.20 8.16
N ASN A 108 6.82 -1.33 7.50
CA ASN A 108 6.62 -1.46 6.08
C ASN A 108 5.15 -1.76 5.82
N SER A 109 4.54 -1.03 4.88
CA SER A 109 3.11 -1.12 4.60
C SER A 109 2.86 -1.10 3.11
N VAL A 110 1.95 -1.97 2.69
CA VAL A 110 1.38 -1.97 1.35
C VAL A 110 -0.02 -1.39 1.47
N LYS A 111 -0.29 -0.31 0.74
CA LYS A 111 -1.62 0.24 0.56
C LYS A 111 -1.93 0.21 -0.92
N SER A 112 -2.79 -0.70 -1.34
CA SER A 112 -3.31 -0.65 -2.70
C SER A 112 -4.42 0.38 -2.75
N THR A 113 -4.41 1.25 -3.75
CA THR A 113 -5.57 2.10 -4.07
C THR A 113 -6.74 1.29 -4.62
N PHE A 114 -6.51 0.00 -4.90
CA PHE A 114 -7.45 -0.97 -5.42
C PHE A 114 -7.79 -2.00 -4.33
N ASN A 115 -9.07 -2.25 -4.05
CA ASN A 115 -9.42 -3.38 -3.20
C ASN A 115 -9.25 -4.67 -4.01
N SER A 116 -8.28 -5.52 -3.66
CA SER A 116 -7.96 -6.73 -4.45
C SER A 116 -9.10 -7.74 -4.58
N ASN A 117 -10.12 -7.61 -3.72
CA ASN A 117 -11.33 -8.42 -3.73
C ASN A 117 -12.57 -7.63 -4.20
N PHE A 118 -12.36 -6.46 -4.80
CA PHE A 118 -13.41 -5.74 -5.50
C PHE A 118 -13.85 -6.57 -6.70
N ASP A 119 -15.12 -6.90 -6.69
CA ASP A 119 -15.84 -7.43 -7.84
C ASP A 119 -17.04 -6.51 -8.02
N ILE A 120 -17.22 -6.00 -9.23
CA ILE A 120 -18.34 -5.11 -9.51
C ILE A 120 -19.69 -5.83 -9.42
N TYR A 121 -19.70 -7.15 -9.62
CA TYR A 121 -20.90 -7.99 -9.70
C TYR A 121 -21.15 -8.81 -8.44
N SER A 122 -20.28 -8.72 -7.44
CA SER A 122 -20.44 -9.50 -6.22
C SER A 122 -19.73 -8.88 -5.03
N TRP A 123 -20.10 -9.31 -3.82
CA TRP A 123 -19.31 -9.01 -2.64
C TRP A 123 -19.16 -10.25 -1.78
N ASN A 124 -18.11 -10.23 -0.96
CA ASN A 124 -17.93 -11.10 0.18
C ASN A 124 -17.26 -10.31 1.32
N LYS A 125 -17.02 -10.96 2.46
CA LYS A 125 -16.34 -10.36 3.63
C LYS A 125 -15.04 -9.63 3.26
N ASN A 126 -14.25 -10.17 2.33
CA ASN A 126 -12.94 -9.62 1.98
C ASN A 126 -13.03 -8.47 0.96
N SER A 127 -14.22 -8.21 0.41
CA SER A 127 -14.48 -7.11 -0.53
C SER A 127 -14.48 -5.73 0.14
N TRP A 128 -14.25 -5.62 1.45
CA TRP A 128 -14.40 -4.36 2.19
C TRP A 128 -13.14 -4.06 3.00
N GLN A 129 -12.67 -2.81 2.95
CA GLN A 129 -11.46 -2.38 3.65
C GLN A 129 -11.65 -0.98 4.25
N GLU A 130 -10.88 -0.69 5.31
CA GLU A 130 -10.76 0.68 5.81
C GLU A 130 -10.17 1.60 4.72
N THR A 131 -10.61 2.86 4.70
CA THR A 131 -10.10 3.85 3.76
C THR A 131 -9.44 5.02 4.49
N VAL A 132 -8.41 5.59 3.87
CA VAL A 132 -7.83 6.88 4.27
C VAL A 132 -8.34 8.04 3.40
N GLU A 133 -9.15 7.72 2.38
CA GLU A 133 -9.79 8.74 1.55
C GLU A 133 -10.92 9.41 2.31
N ALA A 134 -11.17 10.68 1.98
CA ALA A 134 -12.31 11.40 2.54
C ALA A 134 -13.61 10.67 2.19
N ILE A 135 -14.39 10.36 3.22
CA ILE A 135 -15.75 9.84 3.07
C ILE A 135 -16.68 11.04 2.82
N PRO A 136 -17.56 11.00 1.81
CA PRO A 136 -18.50 12.07 1.55
C PRO A 136 -19.32 12.47 2.79
N ASP A 137 -19.45 13.77 3.05
CA ASP A 137 -20.20 14.28 4.20
C ASP A 137 -21.65 13.79 4.24
N SER A 138 -22.27 13.58 3.08
CA SER A 138 -23.62 13.00 2.96
C SER A 138 -23.73 11.61 3.59
N ILE A 139 -22.67 10.79 3.52
CA ILE A 139 -22.61 9.49 4.19
C ILE A 139 -22.45 9.67 5.70
N LEU A 140 -21.61 10.62 6.13
CA LEU A 140 -21.36 10.88 7.55
C LEU A 140 -22.60 11.45 8.25
N LYS A 141 -23.49 12.14 7.53
CA LYS A 141 -24.79 12.62 8.04
C LYS A 141 -25.72 11.50 8.50
N PHE A 142 -25.47 10.24 8.13
CA PHE A 142 -26.20 9.09 8.70
C PHE A 142 -25.82 8.79 10.15
N GLY A 143 -24.84 9.50 10.74
CA GLY A 143 -24.46 9.38 12.15
C GLY A 143 -23.27 8.44 12.42
N PHE A 144 -22.64 7.91 11.37
CA PHE A 144 -21.46 7.04 11.49
C PHE A 144 -20.17 7.85 11.50
N LYS A 145 -19.19 7.39 12.29
CA LYS A 145 -17.82 7.90 12.25
C LYS A 145 -17.10 7.39 11.01
N SER A 146 -16.11 8.13 10.52
CA SER A 146 -15.28 7.68 9.39
C SER A 146 -14.66 6.29 9.60
N SER A 147 -14.25 5.97 10.82
CA SER A 147 -13.70 4.66 11.20
C SER A 147 -14.71 3.51 11.17
N GLN A 148 -16.01 3.81 11.04
CA GLN A 148 -17.09 2.82 10.98
C GLN A 148 -17.57 2.57 9.54
N ILE A 149 -17.02 3.30 8.57
CA ILE A 149 -17.32 3.15 7.16
C ILE A 149 -16.17 2.40 6.48
N LEU A 150 -16.51 1.31 5.80
CA LEU A 150 -15.63 0.54 4.96
C LEU A 150 -15.93 0.82 3.48
N VAL A 151 -14.92 0.64 2.65
CA VAL A 151 -15.01 0.88 1.20
C VAL A 151 -14.66 -0.38 0.42
N SER A 152 -15.46 -0.66 -0.60
CA SER A 152 -15.13 -1.56 -1.70
C SER A 152 -14.93 -0.71 -2.95
N LYS A 153 -13.81 -0.81 -3.64
CA LYS A 153 -13.57 0.02 -4.83
C LYS A 153 -12.63 -0.60 -5.85
N GLY A 154 -12.84 -0.21 -7.11
CA GLY A 154 -11.98 -0.56 -8.22
C GLY A 154 -12.22 0.32 -9.45
N GLU A 155 -11.36 0.17 -10.44
CA GLU A 155 -11.43 0.90 -11.70
C GLU A 155 -12.45 0.27 -12.66
N VAL A 156 -13.20 1.14 -13.34
CA VAL A 156 -14.22 0.77 -14.32
C VAL A 156 -14.09 1.66 -15.56
N ASN A 157 -14.45 1.12 -16.72
CA ASN A 157 -14.59 1.89 -17.95
C ASN A 157 -16.07 1.95 -18.34
N ILE A 158 -16.63 3.15 -18.27
CA ILE A 158 -17.99 3.43 -18.69
C ILE A 158 -17.96 3.73 -20.18
N LYS A 159 -18.70 2.95 -20.97
CA LYS A 159 -18.68 3.05 -22.44
C LYS A 159 -19.61 4.12 -23.00
N ALA A 160 -20.65 4.47 -22.26
CA ALA A 160 -21.64 5.45 -22.69
C ALA A 160 -22.18 6.24 -21.49
N SER A 161 -22.62 7.48 -21.74
CA SER A 161 -23.42 8.23 -20.78
C SER A 161 -24.77 7.53 -20.57
N GLY A 162 -25.29 7.55 -19.34
CA GLY A 162 -26.55 6.87 -19.05
C GLY A 162 -26.82 6.73 -17.56
N ILE A 163 -27.92 6.06 -17.25
CA ILE A 163 -28.30 5.72 -15.88
C ILE A 163 -27.92 4.27 -15.60
N LEU A 164 -27.09 4.05 -14.58
CA LEU A 164 -26.76 2.72 -14.07
C LEU A 164 -27.37 2.51 -12.69
N GLN A 165 -28.09 1.41 -12.52
CA GLN A 165 -28.63 0.98 -11.24
C GLN A 165 -27.89 -0.25 -10.71
N PHE A 166 -27.45 -0.19 -9.45
CA PHE A 166 -26.72 -1.23 -8.76
C PHE A 166 -27.60 -1.83 -7.66
N LYS A 167 -28.13 -3.03 -7.89
CA LYS A 167 -28.97 -3.75 -6.94
C LYS A 167 -28.17 -4.80 -6.16
N PHE A 168 -28.06 -4.62 -4.84
CA PHE A 168 -27.38 -5.56 -3.95
C PHE A 168 -28.32 -6.70 -3.58
N ALA A 169 -28.07 -7.88 -4.13
CA ALA A 169 -28.84 -9.10 -3.91
C ALA A 169 -28.11 -10.05 -2.96
N TYR A 170 -28.58 -10.10 -1.71
CA TYR A 170 -28.02 -10.98 -0.67
C TYR A 170 -28.15 -12.46 -1.05
N LYS A 171 -27.09 -13.25 -0.81
CA LYS A 171 -27.11 -14.71 -1.05
C LYS A 171 -27.03 -15.52 0.24
N SER A 172 -26.06 -15.23 1.10
CA SER A 172 -25.84 -15.97 2.35
C SER A 172 -24.85 -15.24 3.27
N GLY A 173 -24.84 -15.55 4.56
CA GLY A 173 -24.09 -14.82 5.58
C GLY A 173 -24.80 -14.89 6.93
N GLN A 174 -24.15 -14.42 7.99
CA GLN A 174 -24.81 -14.26 9.29
C GLN A 174 -25.50 -12.91 9.38
N HIS A 175 -24.87 -11.87 8.85
CA HIS A 175 -25.32 -10.48 8.89
C HIS A 175 -25.79 -10.02 7.51
N ARG A 176 -26.64 -8.98 7.46
CA ARG A 176 -26.98 -8.30 6.21
C ARG A 176 -25.83 -7.38 5.79
N MET A 177 -25.88 -6.93 4.55
CA MET A 177 -24.97 -5.93 4.01
C MET A 177 -25.62 -4.55 4.21
N ASN A 178 -24.99 -3.65 4.98
CA ASN A 178 -25.49 -2.28 5.19
C ASN A 178 -24.70 -1.32 4.31
N ILE A 179 -25.33 -0.85 3.23
CA ILE A 179 -24.72 0.01 2.23
C ILE A 179 -25.12 1.45 2.56
N THR A 180 -24.15 2.36 2.51
CA THR A 180 -24.36 3.79 2.78
C THR A 180 -24.25 4.64 1.51
N GLY A 181 -23.76 4.06 0.40
CA GLY A 181 -23.76 4.75 -0.87
C GLY A 181 -22.83 4.17 -1.90
N ILE A 182 -22.90 4.76 -3.08
CA ILE A 182 -22.03 4.49 -4.22
C ILE A 182 -21.63 5.82 -4.83
N ASP A 183 -20.40 5.93 -5.31
CA ASP A 183 -20.02 7.01 -6.20
C ASP A 183 -19.02 6.60 -7.28
N LEU A 184 -18.90 7.50 -8.24
CA LEU A 184 -17.99 7.44 -9.36
C LEU A 184 -17.05 8.64 -9.27
N VAL A 185 -15.75 8.36 -9.25
CA VAL A 185 -14.68 9.35 -9.14
C VAL A 185 -13.86 9.38 -10.42
N ASP A 186 -13.62 10.55 -10.98
CA ASP A 186 -12.78 10.72 -12.18
C ASP A 186 -11.28 10.62 -11.87
N GLU A 187 -10.45 10.70 -12.92
CA GLU A 187 -8.98 10.62 -12.81
C GLU A 187 -8.37 11.78 -11.99
N THR A 188 -9.11 12.89 -11.82
CA THR A 188 -8.69 14.05 -11.04
C THR A 188 -9.10 13.98 -9.56
N GLY A 189 -9.88 12.96 -9.19
CA GLY A 189 -10.37 12.76 -7.83
C GLY A 189 -11.73 13.42 -7.54
N ASN A 190 -12.41 13.95 -8.56
CA ASN A 190 -13.71 14.57 -8.41
C ASN A 190 -14.84 13.54 -8.49
N ILE A 191 -15.86 13.69 -7.65
CA ILE A 191 -17.07 12.86 -7.70
C ILE A 191 -17.95 13.36 -8.86
N VAL A 192 -18.15 12.51 -9.87
CA VAL A 192 -18.90 12.86 -11.09
C VAL A 192 -20.31 12.29 -11.12
N ALA A 193 -20.58 11.26 -10.32
CA ALA A 193 -21.90 10.69 -10.08
C ALA A 193 -21.92 10.04 -8.69
N SER A 194 -23.04 10.13 -7.98
CA SER A 194 -23.17 9.55 -6.65
C SER A 194 -24.63 9.25 -6.31
N ASP A 195 -24.82 8.22 -5.51
CA ASP A 195 -26.06 7.96 -4.79
C ASP A 195 -25.72 7.60 -3.34
N TYR A 196 -26.08 8.50 -2.42
CA TYR A 196 -25.81 8.34 -0.99
C TYR A 196 -27.13 8.23 -0.25
N HIS A 197 -27.54 7.01 0.03
CA HIS A 197 -28.65 6.71 0.92
C HIS A 197 -28.33 5.46 1.73
N PHE A 198 -28.96 5.34 2.89
CA PHE A 198 -28.77 4.18 3.75
C PHE A 198 -29.73 3.06 3.37
N GLY A 199 -29.18 1.92 2.96
CA GLY A 199 -29.95 0.74 2.61
C GLY A 199 -29.30 -0.54 3.10
N TYR A 200 -30.01 -1.66 2.98
CA TYR A 200 -29.46 -2.95 3.36
C TYR A 200 -29.97 -4.11 2.51
N ALA A 201 -29.10 -5.11 2.35
CA ALA A 201 -29.38 -6.36 1.65
C ALA A 201 -29.13 -7.56 2.55
N GLY A 202 -30.20 -8.26 2.94
CA GLY A 202 -30.18 -9.44 3.79
C GLY A 202 -31.32 -10.41 3.44
N LYS A 203 -31.75 -11.21 4.42
CA LYS A 203 -33.00 -11.99 4.30
C LYS A 203 -34.21 -11.10 3.97
N LYS A 204 -34.20 -9.87 4.49
CA LYS A 204 -35.02 -8.75 4.03
C LYS A 204 -34.10 -7.69 3.45
N SER A 205 -34.56 -6.96 2.44
CA SER A 205 -33.81 -5.86 1.83
C SER A 205 -34.65 -4.58 1.84
N LEU A 206 -33.99 -3.44 1.99
CA LEU A 206 -34.59 -2.10 1.97
C LEU A 206 -33.62 -1.16 1.26
N GLN A 207 -34.12 -0.36 0.31
CA GLN A 207 -33.33 0.63 -0.43
C GLN A 207 -31.96 0.07 -0.88
N ASN A 208 -31.98 -1.13 -1.47
CA ASN A 208 -30.77 -1.85 -1.88
C ASN A 208 -30.41 -1.61 -3.36
N ILE A 209 -30.93 -0.54 -3.95
CA ILE A 209 -30.74 -0.16 -5.35
C ILE A 209 -30.18 1.26 -5.37
N TYR A 210 -29.01 1.42 -5.97
CA TYR A 210 -28.29 2.70 -6.05
C TYR A 210 -28.15 3.15 -7.49
N THR A 211 -28.40 4.42 -7.78
CA THR A 211 -28.53 4.93 -9.14
C THR A 211 -27.47 5.99 -9.45
N LEU A 212 -26.60 5.72 -10.43
CA LEU A 212 -25.62 6.68 -10.93
C LEU A 212 -26.07 7.26 -12.27
N ASN A 213 -26.15 8.59 -12.37
CA ASN A 213 -26.37 9.31 -13.62
C ASN A 213 -25.03 9.76 -14.20
N ILE A 214 -24.53 9.02 -15.19
CA ILE A 214 -23.19 9.19 -15.75
C ILE A 214 -23.26 10.07 -16.99
N LYS A 215 -22.56 11.20 -16.95
CA LYS A 215 -22.59 12.20 -18.03
C LYS A 215 -21.66 11.89 -19.19
N ASN A 216 -20.51 11.29 -18.93
CA ASN A 216 -19.47 11.07 -19.93
C ASN A 216 -18.97 9.62 -19.87
N SER A 217 -18.71 9.02 -21.03
CA SER A 217 -17.92 7.79 -21.10
C SER A 217 -16.48 8.04 -20.66
N GLY A 218 -15.81 7.03 -20.11
CA GLY A 218 -14.41 7.16 -19.69
C GLY A 218 -14.02 6.20 -18.58
N ARG A 219 -12.81 6.39 -18.06
CA ARG A 219 -12.26 5.63 -16.95
C ARG A 219 -12.59 6.33 -15.63
N TYR A 220 -13.00 5.54 -14.65
CA TYR A 220 -13.39 6.03 -13.34
C TYR A 220 -13.00 5.05 -12.24
N THR A 221 -12.94 5.54 -11.01
CA THR A 221 -12.96 4.70 -9.81
C THR A 221 -14.40 4.59 -9.29
N LEU A 222 -14.94 3.38 -9.24
CA LEU A 222 -16.23 3.09 -8.62
C LEU A 222 -16.02 2.71 -7.16
N ARG A 223 -16.72 3.38 -6.24
CA ARG A 223 -16.63 3.10 -4.80
C ARG A 223 -18.01 2.74 -4.25
N TYR A 224 -18.05 1.66 -3.48
CA TYR A 224 -19.17 1.26 -2.64
C TYR A 224 -18.80 1.52 -1.19
N PHE A 225 -19.72 2.12 -0.44
CA PHE A 225 -19.55 2.41 0.98
C PHE A 225 -20.50 1.58 1.81
N ALA A 226 -20.01 1.09 2.93
CA ALA A 226 -20.78 0.29 3.85
C ALA A 226 -20.43 0.63 5.29
N GLU A 227 -21.40 0.55 6.18
CA GLU A 227 -21.15 0.70 7.61
C GLU A 227 -20.97 -0.67 8.27
N ASN A 228 -20.12 -0.72 9.27
CA ASN A 228 -19.76 -1.94 10.00
C ASN A 228 -20.02 -1.81 11.51
N GLN A 229 -20.83 -0.82 11.92
CA GLN A 229 -21.13 -0.53 13.32
C GLN A 229 -22.41 -1.23 13.78
N THR A 230 -23.46 -1.21 12.96
CA THR A 230 -24.75 -1.86 13.30
C THR A 230 -24.57 -3.37 13.39
N GLU A 231 -23.83 -3.93 12.44
CA GLU A 231 -23.44 -5.34 12.40
C GLU A 231 -22.19 -5.52 11.54
N THR A 232 -21.50 -6.65 11.72
CA THR A 232 -20.25 -6.88 10.99
C THR A 232 -20.50 -7.34 9.55
N ILE A 233 -19.68 -6.88 8.61
CA ILE A 233 -19.78 -7.31 7.20
C ILE A 233 -19.21 -8.73 7.04
N ASN A 234 -20.09 -9.74 7.12
CA ASN A 234 -19.73 -11.16 6.96
C ASN A 234 -20.61 -11.92 5.96
N SER A 235 -21.32 -11.19 5.11
CA SER A 235 -22.17 -11.75 4.05
C SER A 235 -21.47 -11.87 2.70
N LYS A 236 -22.13 -12.61 1.80
CA LYS A 236 -21.83 -12.63 0.38
C LYS A 236 -23.11 -12.50 -0.45
N GLY A 237 -22.99 -11.87 -1.61
CA GLY A 237 -24.11 -11.64 -2.51
C GLY A 237 -23.68 -11.22 -3.91
N LYS A 238 -24.66 -10.91 -4.76
CA LYS A 238 -24.47 -10.44 -6.13
C LYS A 238 -24.91 -8.99 -6.27
N ILE A 239 -24.22 -8.23 -7.09
CA ILE A 239 -24.60 -6.88 -7.49
C ILE A 239 -25.11 -6.97 -8.92
N LEU A 240 -26.40 -6.74 -9.10
CA LEU A 240 -27.03 -6.71 -10.42
C LEU A 240 -26.94 -5.29 -10.94
N ILE A 241 -26.32 -5.11 -12.10
CA ILE A 241 -26.20 -3.81 -12.75
C ILE A 241 -27.24 -3.75 -13.86
N ILE A 242 -28.11 -2.75 -13.81
CA ILE A 242 -29.19 -2.53 -14.77
C ILE A 242 -28.93 -1.20 -15.47
N SER A 243 -28.90 -1.24 -16.80
CA SER A 243 -28.82 -0.07 -17.68
C SER A 243 -30.19 0.27 -18.26
N ASP A 244 -30.43 1.54 -18.56
CA ASP A 244 -31.70 2.03 -19.13
C ASP A 244 -31.84 1.72 -20.65
N SER A 245 -30.80 1.19 -21.31
CA SER A 245 -30.86 0.87 -22.74
C SER A 245 -31.32 -0.57 -23.03
N ASP A 246 -32.29 -0.74 -23.94
CA ASP A 246 -32.81 -2.02 -24.49
C ASP A 246 -31.78 -2.92 -25.19
N ASN A 247 -30.50 -2.53 -25.22
CA ASN A 247 -29.41 -3.34 -25.74
C ASN A 247 -28.53 -3.82 -24.59
N ASN A 248 -28.39 -5.14 -24.43
CA ASN A 248 -27.47 -5.85 -23.51
C ASN A 248 -25.96 -5.55 -23.74
N ASN A 249 -25.61 -4.42 -24.36
CA ASN A 249 -24.25 -4.03 -24.68
C ASN A 249 -23.58 -3.33 -23.50
N ASN A 250 -23.26 -4.07 -22.45
CA ASN A 250 -22.18 -3.82 -21.49
C ASN A 250 -21.77 -2.33 -21.33
N GLU A 251 -22.69 -1.48 -20.83
CA GLU A 251 -22.46 -0.04 -20.62
C GLU A 251 -21.29 0.21 -19.67
N ILE A 252 -21.06 -0.73 -18.77
CA ILE A 252 -19.87 -0.81 -17.92
C ILE A 252 -19.03 -2.00 -18.35
N ALA A 253 -17.81 -1.72 -18.81
CA ALA A 253 -16.77 -2.74 -18.87
C ALA A 253 -15.90 -2.58 -17.63
N ILE A 254 -15.73 -3.67 -16.88
CA ILE A 254 -14.57 -3.76 -15.98
C ILE A 254 -13.35 -3.55 -16.87
N ILE A 255 -12.49 -2.59 -16.54
CA ILE A 255 -11.15 -2.60 -17.12
C ILE A 255 -10.51 -3.85 -16.54
N PRO A 256 -10.26 -4.91 -17.34
CA PRO A 256 -9.65 -6.10 -16.81
C PRO A 256 -8.38 -5.68 -16.07
N LYS A 257 -8.04 -6.39 -15.00
CA LYS A 257 -6.89 -6.16 -14.09
C LYS A 257 -5.55 -5.86 -14.82
N GLU A 258 -5.52 -6.11 -16.12
CA GLU A 258 -4.43 -6.03 -17.09
C GLU A 258 -4.32 -4.67 -17.83
N LYS A 259 -5.37 -3.83 -17.85
CA LYS A 259 -5.41 -2.49 -18.51
C LYS A 259 -5.61 -1.32 -17.53
N SER A 260 -5.69 -1.61 -16.24
CA SER A 260 -5.87 -0.63 -15.17
C SER A 260 -4.57 0.15 -14.94
N ASP A 261 -4.63 1.47 -14.80
CA ASP A 261 -3.49 2.27 -14.31
C ASP A 261 -3.29 2.10 -12.78
N SER A 262 -3.83 1.00 -12.24
CA SER A 262 -3.67 0.59 -10.85
C SER A 262 -2.21 0.61 -10.43
N TYR A 263 -2.00 1.18 -9.26
CA TYR A 263 -0.72 1.20 -8.60
C TYR A 263 -0.86 0.73 -7.15
N THR A 264 0.14 0.01 -6.70
CA THR A 264 0.32 -0.33 -5.31
C THR A 264 1.25 0.70 -4.67
N ILE A 265 0.79 1.38 -3.62
CA ILE A 265 1.67 2.22 -2.82
C ILE A 265 2.38 1.32 -1.82
N ILE A 266 3.70 1.32 -1.86
CA ILE A 266 4.53 0.73 -0.82
C ILE A 266 5.20 1.84 -0.02
N SER A 267 5.19 1.71 1.29
CA SER A 267 5.72 2.73 2.19
C SER A 267 6.45 2.13 3.37
N GLY A 268 7.42 2.86 3.89
CA GLY A 268 8.20 2.51 5.07
C GLY A 268 8.17 3.66 6.03
N LYS A 269 7.54 3.45 7.19
CA LYS A 269 7.39 4.46 8.24
C LYS A 269 8.22 4.06 9.45
N TRP A 270 9.02 4.99 9.95
CA TRP A 270 9.68 4.87 11.24
C TRP A 270 8.93 5.72 12.26
N ASN A 271 8.26 5.08 13.22
CA ASN A 271 7.70 5.78 14.37
C ASN A 271 8.83 6.02 15.38
N ARG A 272 9.13 7.29 15.65
CA ARG A 272 10.19 7.68 16.58
C ARG A 272 9.73 8.94 17.32
N ASN A 273 9.07 8.73 18.45
CA ASN A 273 8.62 9.78 19.36
C ASN A 273 9.80 10.27 20.20
N THR A 274 10.58 11.21 19.69
CA THR A 274 11.78 11.73 20.35
C THR A 274 12.02 13.17 19.95
N ILE A 275 12.96 13.84 20.61
CA ILE A 275 13.49 15.12 20.14
C ILE A 275 14.68 14.82 19.23
N LEU A 276 14.70 15.43 18.05
CA LEU A 276 15.91 15.56 17.25
C LEU A 276 16.64 16.80 17.75
N ASN A 277 17.77 16.61 18.44
CA ASN A 277 18.58 17.72 18.92
C ASN A 277 19.44 18.30 17.81
N THR A 278 19.91 19.53 17.98
CA THR A 278 20.80 20.20 17.02
C THR A 278 22.14 19.49 16.81
N THR A 279 22.60 18.73 17.80
CA THR A 279 23.81 17.90 17.74
C THR A 279 23.56 16.52 17.15
N ASP A 280 22.30 16.10 17.03
CA ASP A 280 21.95 14.78 16.55
C ASP A 280 21.82 14.76 15.04
N THR A 281 22.15 13.62 14.46
CA THR A 281 21.83 13.34 13.06
C THR A 281 21.18 11.97 12.98
N PHE A 282 19.99 11.91 12.40
CA PHE A 282 19.33 10.64 12.14
C PHE A 282 19.69 10.15 10.76
N TYR A 283 20.11 8.88 10.70
CA TYR A 283 20.36 8.17 9.46
C TYR A 283 19.26 7.14 9.26
N VAL A 284 18.61 7.18 8.11
CA VAL A 284 17.60 6.18 7.74
C VAL A 284 17.79 5.78 6.30
N SER A 285 17.68 4.49 6.04
CA SER A 285 17.79 3.94 4.70
C SER A 285 16.64 2.99 4.38
N SER A 286 16.34 2.87 3.09
CA SER A 286 15.40 1.90 2.54
C SER A 286 15.91 1.35 1.22
N VAL A 287 15.41 0.20 0.83
CA VAL A 287 15.75 -0.45 -0.44
C VAL A 287 14.51 -0.68 -1.29
N ILE A 288 14.69 -0.62 -2.60
CA ILE A 288 13.83 -1.28 -3.58
C ILE A 288 14.71 -2.02 -4.58
N GLY A 289 14.45 -3.30 -4.81
CA GLY A 289 15.22 -4.12 -5.73
C GLY A 289 14.37 -5.02 -6.60
N MET A 290 14.94 -5.42 -7.73
CA MET A 290 14.32 -6.29 -8.71
C MET A 290 14.49 -7.75 -8.33
N VAL A 291 13.52 -8.58 -8.68
CA VAL A 291 13.53 -10.02 -8.45
C VAL A 291 13.61 -10.73 -9.79
N ALA A 292 14.58 -11.62 -9.95
CA ALA A 292 14.63 -12.49 -11.10
C ALA A 292 13.49 -13.53 -11.02
N THR A 293 12.88 -13.86 -12.16
CA THR A 293 11.72 -14.76 -12.25
C THR A 293 11.95 -16.07 -11.48
N GLY A 294 11.08 -16.36 -10.50
CA GLY A 294 11.16 -17.57 -9.67
C GLY A 294 12.31 -17.59 -8.64
N GLN A 295 13.09 -16.52 -8.50
CA GLN A 295 14.31 -16.47 -7.69
C GLN A 295 14.23 -15.47 -6.53
N LEU A 296 13.03 -15.18 -6.01
CA LEU A 296 12.81 -14.20 -4.93
C LEU A 296 13.81 -14.33 -3.77
N ARG A 297 13.97 -15.54 -3.22
CA ARG A 297 14.91 -15.77 -2.11
C ARG A 297 16.35 -15.45 -2.51
N ARG A 298 16.79 -15.82 -3.72
CA ARG A 298 18.17 -15.58 -4.18
C ARG A 298 18.43 -14.11 -4.48
N SER A 299 17.49 -13.43 -5.14
CA SER A 299 17.59 -11.98 -5.42
C SER A 299 17.62 -11.17 -4.13
N PHE A 300 16.79 -11.52 -3.14
CA PHE A 300 16.81 -10.85 -1.84
C PHE A 300 18.10 -11.16 -1.05
N LEU A 301 18.55 -12.43 -1.03
CA LEU A 301 19.80 -12.82 -0.38
C LEU A 301 21.01 -12.11 -0.99
N ALA A 302 21.07 -11.98 -2.32
CA ALA A 302 22.17 -11.27 -2.99
C ALA A 302 22.25 -9.78 -2.58
N TYR A 303 21.10 -9.13 -2.34
CA TYR A 303 21.08 -7.80 -1.74
C TYR A 303 21.61 -7.84 -0.29
N LEU A 304 21.10 -8.77 0.52
CA LEU A 304 21.46 -8.88 1.92
C LEU A 304 22.97 -9.14 2.13
N GLU A 305 23.57 -10.04 1.34
CA GLU A 305 25.01 -10.34 1.39
C GLU A 305 25.87 -9.13 1.02
N ARG A 306 25.37 -8.25 0.13
CA ARG A 306 26.10 -7.04 -0.25
C ARG A 306 26.05 -5.95 0.82
N GLU A 307 24.97 -5.89 1.57
CA GLU A 307 24.72 -4.81 2.54
C GLU A 307 25.08 -5.17 3.98
N ARG A 308 25.22 -6.46 4.29
CA ARG A 308 25.73 -6.91 5.60
C ARG A 308 27.21 -6.62 5.73
N ALA A 309 27.63 -6.24 6.93
CA ALA A 309 29.04 -6.09 7.27
C ALA A 309 29.79 -7.43 7.30
N VAL A 310 29.09 -8.56 7.44
CA VAL A 310 29.71 -9.88 7.46
C VAL A 310 28.88 -10.80 6.56
N PRO A 311 29.49 -11.39 5.52
CA PRO A 311 28.82 -12.37 4.68
C PRO A 311 28.28 -13.53 5.51
N TRP A 312 27.14 -14.07 5.11
CA TRP A 312 26.63 -15.27 5.72
C TRP A 312 27.62 -16.42 5.50
N ARG A 313 27.91 -17.14 6.59
CA ARG A 313 28.65 -18.39 6.57
C ARG A 313 28.01 -19.34 7.57
N SER A 314 28.05 -20.62 7.28
CA SER A 314 27.66 -21.64 8.25
C SER A 314 28.52 -21.51 9.50
N PHE A 315 27.90 -21.25 10.65
CA PHE A 315 28.58 -21.33 11.93
C PHE A 315 28.57 -22.80 12.37
N VAL A 316 29.74 -23.42 12.41
CA VAL A 316 29.92 -24.79 12.97
C VAL A 316 29.95 -24.74 14.51
N LEU A 317 29.83 -23.54 15.09
CA LEU A 317 29.84 -23.34 16.53
C LEU A 317 28.44 -23.62 17.11
N TYR A 318 28.36 -24.64 17.94
CA TYR A 318 27.23 -24.85 18.83
C TYR A 318 27.40 -23.97 20.08
N ASN A 319 26.47 -23.05 20.31
CA ASN A 319 26.45 -22.21 21.51
C ASN A 319 25.16 -22.51 22.29
N SER A 320 25.29 -23.22 23.42
CA SER A 320 24.19 -23.52 24.32
C SER A 320 24.49 -22.97 25.71
N TRP A 321 23.84 -21.86 26.06
CA TRP A 321 23.83 -21.34 27.43
C TRP A 321 23.29 -22.36 28.44
N TYR A 322 22.36 -23.21 28.00
CA TYR A 322 21.74 -24.23 28.83
C TYR A 322 22.71 -25.32 29.27
N GLU A 323 23.69 -25.68 28.43
CA GLU A 323 24.69 -26.70 28.77
C GLU A 323 25.89 -26.13 29.53
N LEU A 324 26.21 -24.84 29.32
CA LEU A 324 27.37 -24.20 29.96
C LEU A 324 27.15 -23.85 31.45
N ASN A 325 25.91 -23.91 31.95
CA ASN A 325 25.54 -23.79 33.37
C ASN A 325 26.16 -22.58 34.10
N ILE A 326 26.47 -21.51 33.38
CA ILE A 326 27.07 -20.29 33.93
C ILE A 326 26.02 -19.59 34.80
N ASN A 327 26.28 -19.50 36.10
CA ASN A 327 25.49 -18.79 37.12
C ASN A 327 24.05 -19.29 37.35
N ARG A 328 23.80 -20.61 37.35
CA ARG A 328 22.56 -21.15 37.95
C ARG A 328 22.63 -21.38 39.45
N TYR A 329 23.81 -21.26 40.05
CA TYR A 329 24.00 -21.36 41.51
C TYR A 329 24.98 -20.28 41.98
N SER A 330 24.42 -19.13 42.39
CA SER A 330 25.03 -18.21 43.36
C SER A 330 23.91 -17.51 44.10
#